data_AF-A0A5F9CM18-F1
#
_entry.id   AF-A0A5F9CM18-F1
#
_cell.length_a   1.000
_cell.length_b   1.000
_cell.length_c   1.000
_cell.angle_alpha   90.00
_cell.angle_beta   90.00
_cell.angle_gamma   90.00
#
_symmetry.space_group_name_H-M   'P 1'
#
loop_
_entity.id
_entity.type
_entity.pdbx_description
1 polymer ?
#
loop_
_entity_poly.entity_id
_entity_poly.type
_entity_poly.pdbx_seq_one_letter_code
_entity_poly.pdbx_strand_id
1 'polypeptide(L)' 'VEMQARLGATCLLGFSFLLLVTSSDGHSGLGKGFGDHIHWRTLEDGKREAAARPY' A
#
# COMPACT_ATOMS: atom_id res chain seq x y z
N VAL A 1 -36.68 9.85 1.63
CA VAL A 1 -36.30 8.42 1.46
C VAL A 1 -35.19 8.26 0.41
N GLU A 2 -35.34 8.81 -0.79
CA GLU A 2 -34.38 8.65 -1.91
C GLU A 2 -32.98 9.26 -1.67
N MET A 3 -32.89 10.46 -1.09
CA MET A 3 -31.63 11.12 -0.74
C MET A 3 -30.79 10.31 0.27
N GLN A 4 -31.47 9.68 1.24
CA GLN A 4 -30.85 8.84 2.27
C GLN A 4 -30.31 7.54 1.70
N ALA A 5 -31.06 6.93 0.76
CA ALA A 5 -30.61 5.74 0.04
C ALA A 5 -29.40 6.04 -0.86
N ARG A 6 -29.37 7.20 -1.52
CA ARG A 6 -28.23 7.64 -2.34
C ARG A 6 -26.97 7.88 -1.51
N LEU A 7 -27.10 8.56 -0.37
CA LEU A 7 -25.99 8.77 0.58
C LEU A 7 -25.47 7.44 1.13
N GLY A 8 -26.36 6.54 1.53
CA GLY A 8 -26.00 5.20 1.98
C GLY A 8 -25.26 4.40 0.91
N ALA A 9 -25.77 4.41 -0.33
CA ALA A 9 -25.12 3.73 -1.46
C ALA A 9 -23.73 4.31 -1.76
N THR A 10 -23.56 5.63 -1.76
CA THR A 10 -22.23 6.26 -1.96
C THR A 10 -21.25 5.92 -0.85
N CYS A 11 -21.70 5.88 0.41
CA CYS A 11 -20.86 5.49 1.53
C CYS A 11 -20.42 4.03 1.43
N LEU A 12 -21.35 3.12 1.08
CA LEU A 12 -21.06 1.70 0.91
C LEU A 12 -20.10 1.46 -0.26
N LEU A 13 -20.27 2.15 -1.39
CA LEU A 13 -19.37 2.06 -2.53
C LEU A 13 -17.98 2.59 -2.20
N GLY A 14 -17.90 3.74 -1.52
CA GLY A 14 -16.63 4.31 -1.08
C GLY A 14 -15.88 3.42 -0.10
N PHE A 15 -16.59 2.86 0.88
CA PHE A 15 -16.02 1.91 1.84
C PHE A 15 -15.58 0.61 1.17
N SER A 16 -16.36 0.09 0.23
CA SER A 16 -16.00 -1.11 -0.54
C SER A 16 -14.75 -0.88 -1.38
N PHE A 17 -14.60 0.29 -1.99
CA PHE A 17 -13.39 0.66 -2.73
C PHE A 17 -12.16 0.78 -1.81
N LEU A 18 -12.32 1.41 -0.64
CA LEU A 18 -11.26 1.50 0.36
C LEU A 18 -10.84 0.12 0.86
N LEU A 19 -11.80 -0.77 1.13
CA LEU A 19 -11.53 -2.15 1.49
C LEU A 19 -10.81 -2.90 0.38
N LEU A 20 -11.21 -2.74 -0.89
CA LEU A 20 -10.56 -3.38 -2.03
C LEU A 20 -9.09 -2.93 -2.19
N VAL A 21 -8.81 -1.63 -2.04
CA VAL A 21 -7.46 -1.08 -2.14
C VAL A 21 -6.56 -1.57 -1.01
N THR A 22 -7.12 -1.71 0.20
CA THR A 22 -6.38 -2.16 1.38
C THR A 22 -6.24 -3.68 1.46
N SER A 23 -7.19 -4.44 0.90
CA SER A 23 -7.18 -5.92 0.86
C SER A 23 -6.42 -6.49 -0.33
N SER A 24 -6.06 -5.66 -1.30
CA SER A 24 -5.07 -5.96 -2.33
C SER A 24 -3.69 -6.12 -1.67
N ASP A 25 -3.50 -7.22 -0.91
CA ASP A 25 -2.19 -7.76 -0.55
C ASP A 25 -1.56 -8.26 -1.85
N GLY A 26 -1.00 -7.31 -2.61
CA GLY A 26 -0.36 -7.59 -3.88
C GLY A 26 1.02 -8.21 -3.72
N HIS A 27 1.52 -8.35 -2.48
CA HIS A 27 2.64 -9.18 -2.05
C HIS A 27 2.92 -8.86 -0.58
N SER A 28 3.05 -9.87 0.25
CA SER A 28 3.49 -9.74 1.66
C SER A 28 4.97 -9.29 1.81
N GLY A 29 5.59 -8.81 0.71
CA GLY A 29 6.92 -8.21 0.66
C GLY A 29 6.88 -6.68 0.66
N LEU A 30 7.99 -6.06 1.06
CA LEU A 30 8.19 -4.59 1.05
C LEU A 30 7.98 -3.94 -0.33
N GLY A 31 7.86 -4.74 -1.40
CA GLY A 31 7.83 -4.29 -2.78
C GLY A 31 6.54 -3.62 -3.25
N LYS A 32 5.39 -3.76 -2.57
CA LYS A 32 4.14 -2.98 -2.83
C LYS A 32 3.82 -2.68 -4.31
N GLY A 33 4.10 -3.61 -5.24
CA GLY A 33 3.89 -3.45 -6.68
C GLY A 33 5.05 -2.88 -7.50
N PHE A 34 6.13 -2.40 -6.88
CA PHE A 34 7.38 -2.01 -7.55
C PHE A 34 8.27 -3.22 -7.90
N GLY A 35 8.04 -4.36 -7.27
CA GLY A 35 8.72 -5.62 -7.56
C GLY A 35 9.34 -6.26 -6.33
N ASP A 36 9.01 -7.51 -6.08
CA ASP A 36 9.51 -8.29 -4.94
C ASP A 36 10.92 -8.82 -5.12
N HIS A 37 11.40 -8.83 -6.37
CA HIS A 37 12.79 -9.16 -6.69
C HIS A 37 13.76 -8.01 -6.34
N ILE A 38 13.24 -6.82 -6.01
CA ILE A 38 14.06 -5.72 -5.51
C ILE A 38 14.30 -5.98 -4.01
N HIS A 39 15.57 -5.93 -3.62
CA HIS A 39 15.95 -6.03 -2.22
C HIS A 39 15.63 -4.72 -1.51
N TRP A 40 14.37 -4.58 -1.10
CA TRP A 40 13.90 -3.44 -0.33
C TRP A 40 14.53 -3.47 1.06
N ARG A 41 15.14 -2.35 1.42
CA ARG A 41 15.65 -2.09 2.76
C ARG A 41 14.91 -0.91 3.36
N THR A 42 14.82 -0.88 4.69
CA THR A 42 14.32 0.31 5.36
C THR A 42 15.27 1.47 5.11
N LEU A 43 14.79 2.70 5.27
CA LEU A 43 15.60 3.91 5.07
C LEU A 43 16.91 3.85 5.88
N GLU A 44 16.81 3.44 7.15
CA GLU A 44 17.93 3.41 8.07
C GLU A 44 18.95 2.32 7.71
N ASP A 45 18.47 1.15 7.29
CA ASP A 45 19.34 0.07 6.80
C ASP A 45 20.04 0.47 5.50
N GLY A 46 19.32 1.14 4.58
CA GLY A 46 19.89 1.63 3.32
C GLY A 46 21.00 2.65 3.52
N LYS A 47 20.85 3.58 4.49
CA LYS A 47 21.90 4.55 4.85
C LYS A 47 23.16 3.87 5.38
N ARG A 48 22.99 2.88 6.27
CA ARG A 48 24.12 2.12 6.85
C ARG A 48 24.85 1.31 5.80
N GLU A 49 24.12 0.61 4.93
CA GLU A 49 24.71 -0.15 3.83
C GLU A 49 25.46 0.73 2.84
N ALA A 50 24.94 1.93 2.53
CA ALA A 50 25.63 2.89 1.67
C ALA A 50 26.92 3.44 2.31
N ALA A 51 26.87 3.79 3.60
CA ALA A 51 28.03 4.32 4.33
C ALA A 51 29.13 3.27 4.58
N ALA A 52 28.76 1.99 4.65
CA ALA A 52 29.70 0.88 4.83
C ALA A 52 30.44 0.48 3.54
N ARG A 53 30.07 1.03 2.38
CA ARG A 53 30.77 0.74 1.11
C ARG A 53 32.10 1.49 1.07
N PRO A 54 33.24 0.79 0.98
CA PRO A 54 34.51 1.44 0.71
C PRO A 54 34.50 1.94 -0.74
N TYR A 55 34.96 3.17 -0.95
CA TYR A 55 35.17 3.78 -2.27
C TYR A 55 36.50 3.34 -2.88
#